data_AF-D5ASE0-F1
#
_entry.id   AF-D5ASE0-F1
#
_cell.length_a   1.000
_cell.length_b   1.000
_cell.length_c   1.000
_cell.angle_alpha   90.00
_cell.angle_beta   90.00
_cell.angle_gamma   90.00
#
_symmetry.space_group_name_H-M   'P 1'
#
loop_
_entity.id
_entity.type
_entity.pdbx_description
1 polymer ?
#
loop_
_entity_poly.entity_id
_entity_poly.type
_entity_poly.pdbx_seq_one_letter_code
_entity_poly.pdbx_strand_id
1 'polypeptide(L)'
;MAVDRISALRRMGYTWVVEADIEKAFDRIPHDPVLEALDTALDPAPGTRALIDLVGLWLAHGSGQLGTPGRGLAQGSPLSPLLSNLFFDGLDDRFDSGAARIVRFADDFVILARSEAGAEEARALAEEFVAGHGLRMVSRETRVVGFDRGFQFLGQLFVRSLVLPAPDEPDPDASAVMRELAEADAATAEAVAAGYDPGARVLYLVEPERRLSLRAESFAVLDGGGSLLLSLPPARVNRIELGPGAVVDDPVWRHALATDTTLAFLDGHGKTQGYLAPPQPAEAQLQLAQAALVLHPERRLALARVLVGARLRNQRARLAVLNRSAKATEVDRAIAALGRAIRGLAAPMPDLDTLRGHEGRAARIYWPALARLCTAHKGPFLCERPAKTPLNAAINYLTALLARDIRAALIGAGLHPGFGVLHQAQDRGDAAVYDLMEVFRATLSEGLAVSLFNRRRLREEMFEPQGDSLRLLTPGRRALITGYEEALERVIRSSQTGQRHALRRIMLEEARALARHCRSPETVPYLPQLQDY
;
A
#
# COMPACT_ATOMS: atom_id res chain seq x y z
N MET A 1 -13.12 14.20 -19.53
CA MET A 1 -13.70 15.25 -18.66
C MET A 1 -12.59 15.95 -17.87
N ALA A 2 -12.87 17.05 -17.16
CA ALA A 2 -11.86 17.87 -16.45
C ALA A 2 -10.95 17.04 -15.51
N VAL A 3 -11.53 16.06 -14.81
CA VAL A 3 -10.82 15.09 -13.95
C VAL A 3 -9.77 14.27 -14.73
N ASP A 4 -10.11 13.79 -15.93
CA ASP A 4 -9.20 13.02 -16.79
C ASP A 4 -8.07 13.91 -17.32
N ARG A 5 -8.38 15.19 -17.61
CA ARG A 5 -7.41 16.16 -18.11
C ARG A 5 -6.35 16.47 -17.06
N ILE A 6 -6.76 16.64 -15.80
CA ILE A 6 -5.85 16.79 -14.64
C ILE A 6 -4.93 15.57 -14.52
N SER A 7 -5.50 14.38 -14.60
CA SER A 7 -4.75 13.11 -14.50
C SER A 7 -3.75 12.93 -15.66
N ALA A 8 -4.11 13.36 -16.87
CA ALA A 8 -3.22 13.35 -18.02
C ALA A 8 -2.06 14.35 -17.86
N LEU A 9 -2.34 15.58 -17.44
CA LEU A 9 -1.32 16.60 -17.20
C LEU A 9 -0.33 16.18 -16.13
N ARG A 10 -0.78 15.50 -15.07
CA ARG A 10 0.14 14.92 -14.09
C ARG A 10 1.12 13.91 -14.70
N ARG A 11 0.63 12.98 -15.54
CA ARG A 11 1.49 12.02 -16.25
C ARG A 11 2.51 12.71 -17.17
N MET A 12 2.17 13.90 -17.66
CA MET A 12 3.06 14.71 -18.48
C MET A 12 4.07 15.52 -17.65
N GLY A 13 4.07 15.42 -16.31
CA GLY A 13 5.04 16.04 -15.42
C GLY A 13 4.61 17.40 -14.85
N TYR A 14 3.32 17.72 -14.85
CA TYR A 14 2.80 18.90 -14.17
C TYR A 14 2.47 18.55 -12.70
N THR A 15 3.37 18.93 -11.80
CA THR A 15 3.37 18.50 -10.39
C THR A 15 2.97 19.57 -9.39
N TRP A 16 2.69 20.79 -9.86
CA TRP A 16 2.23 21.91 -9.05
C TRP A 16 0.86 22.37 -9.52
N VAL A 17 0.01 22.74 -8.58
CA VAL A 17 -1.38 23.12 -8.84
C VAL A 17 -1.69 24.42 -8.12
N VAL A 18 -2.32 25.34 -8.84
CA VAL A 18 -2.99 26.51 -8.30
C VAL A 18 -4.46 26.16 -8.16
N GLU A 19 -4.91 26.00 -6.92
CA GLU A 19 -6.34 25.99 -6.59
C GLU A 19 -6.81 27.44 -6.63
N ALA A 20 -7.79 27.75 -7.47
CA ALA A 20 -8.23 29.11 -7.72
C ALA A 20 -9.76 29.17 -7.81
N ASP A 21 -10.34 30.14 -7.12
CA ASP A 21 -11.78 30.41 -7.14
C ASP A 21 -12.04 31.91 -7.34
N ILE A 22 -13.14 32.25 -8.03
CA ILE A 22 -13.55 33.62 -8.33
C ILE A 22 -14.73 33.99 -7.44
N GLU A 23 -14.55 35.04 -6.65
CA GLU A 23 -15.54 35.46 -5.67
C GLU A 23 -16.84 35.91 -6.34
N LYS A 24 -17.90 35.09 -6.20
CA LYS A 24 -19.25 35.35 -6.75
C LYS A 24 -19.21 35.69 -8.23
N ALA A 25 -18.58 34.83 -9.04
CA ALA A 25 -18.37 35.03 -10.47
C ALA A 25 -19.66 35.47 -11.19
N PHE A 26 -20.74 34.70 -11.05
CA PHE A 26 -22.03 35.02 -11.68
C PHE A 26 -22.57 36.39 -11.29
N ASP A 27 -22.37 36.87 -10.07
CA ASP A 27 -22.95 38.15 -9.61
C ASP A 27 -22.15 39.37 -10.09
N ARG A 28 -20.90 39.16 -10.54
CA ARG A 28 -19.94 40.23 -10.79
C ARG A 28 -19.46 40.33 -12.24
N ILE A 29 -19.74 39.35 -13.08
CA ILE A 29 -19.37 39.38 -14.51
C ILE A 29 -19.95 40.65 -15.18
N PRO A 30 -19.12 41.49 -15.82
CA PRO A 30 -19.58 42.69 -16.52
C PRO A 30 -20.31 42.31 -17.82
N HIS A 31 -21.36 43.05 -18.19
CA HIS A 31 -22.16 42.75 -19.38
C HIS A 31 -21.46 43.10 -20.69
N ASP A 32 -20.73 44.22 -20.74
CA ASP A 32 -20.12 44.69 -21.99
C ASP A 32 -19.13 43.66 -22.58
N PRO A 33 -18.18 43.09 -21.81
CA PRO A 33 -17.27 42.08 -22.35
C PRO A 33 -17.97 40.78 -22.78
N VAL A 34 -19.08 40.41 -22.11
CA VAL A 34 -19.89 39.25 -22.51
C VAL A 34 -20.55 39.50 -23.86
N LEU A 35 -21.09 40.70 -24.08
CA LEU A 35 -21.72 41.06 -25.35
C LEU A 35 -20.70 41.22 -26.47
N GLU A 36 -19.50 41.74 -26.20
CA GLU A 36 -18.39 41.81 -27.16
C GLU A 36 -17.90 40.41 -27.57
N ALA A 37 -17.74 39.50 -26.60
CA ALA A 37 -17.38 38.11 -26.87
C ALA A 37 -18.49 37.39 -27.67
N LEU A 38 -19.76 37.69 -27.39
CA LEU A 38 -20.90 37.15 -28.13
C LEU A 38 -20.98 37.68 -29.55
N ASP A 39 -20.69 38.95 -29.77
CA ASP A 39 -20.59 39.57 -31.10
C ASP A 39 -19.48 38.91 -31.92
N THR A 40 -18.30 38.74 -31.31
CA THR A 40 -17.15 38.07 -31.93
C THR A 40 -17.44 36.62 -32.30
N ALA A 41 -18.08 35.86 -31.41
CA ALA A 41 -18.37 34.44 -31.61
C ALA A 41 -19.44 34.18 -32.69
N LEU A 42 -20.28 35.17 -33.00
CA LEU A 42 -21.44 35.03 -33.90
C LEU A 42 -21.26 35.74 -35.25
N ASP A 43 -20.06 36.25 -35.54
CA ASP A 43 -19.76 37.06 -36.74
C ASP A 43 -19.64 36.23 -38.05
N PRO A 44 -20.24 36.62 -39.19
CA PRO A 44 -21.45 37.42 -39.40
C PRO A 44 -22.59 36.52 -39.91
N ALA A 45 -23.38 35.94 -39.00
CA ALA A 45 -24.61 35.24 -39.38
C ALA A 45 -25.81 36.21 -39.48
N PRO A 46 -26.72 36.05 -40.47
CA PRO A 46 -27.95 36.85 -40.53
C PRO A 46 -28.78 36.69 -39.25
N GLY A 47 -29.15 37.81 -38.62
CA GLY A 47 -29.97 37.83 -37.40
C GLY A 47 -29.18 37.86 -36.08
N THR A 48 -27.84 37.77 -36.13
CA THR A 48 -26.96 37.85 -34.95
C THR A 48 -27.20 39.11 -34.12
N ARG A 49 -27.37 40.27 -34.77
CA ARG A 49 -27.55 41.53 -34.04
C ARG A 49 -28.82 41.56 -33.17
N ALA A 50 -29.94 41.09 -33.71
CA ALA A 50 -31.20 41.03 -32.96
C ALA A 50 -31.13 40.05 -31.77
N LEU A 51 -30.36 38.97 -31.91
CA LEU A 51 -30.12 38.02 -30.82
C LEU A 51 -29.25 38.64 -29.71
N ILE A 52 -28.17 39.33 -30.07
CA ILE A 52 -27.29 40.02 -29.11
C ILE A 52 -28.07 41.10 -28.37
N ASP A 53 -28.87 41.90 -29.08
CA ASP A 53 -29.72 42.93 -28.47
C ASP A 53 -30.74 42.30 -27.50
N LEU A 54 -31.31 41.13 -27.82
CA LEU A 54 -32.23 40.40 -26.93
C LEU A 54 -31.51 39.88 -25.67
N VAL A 55 -30.30 39.34 -25.82
CA VAL A 55 -29.47 38.90 -24.68
C VAL A 55 -29.10 40.09 -23.80
N GLY A 56 -28.73 41.23 -24.40
CA GLY A 56 -28.45 42.47 -23.69
C GLY A 56 -29.64 42.98 -22.88
N LEU A 57 -30.85 42.99 -23.47
CA LEU A 57 -32.09 43.34 -22.77
C LEU A 57 -32.37 42.40 -21.60
N TRP A 58 -32.14 41.10 -21.79
CA TRP A 58 -32.34 40.08 -20.77
C TRP A 58 -31.36 40.26 -19.59
N LEU A 59 -30.08 40.51 -19.87
CA LEU A 59 -29.05 40.82 -18.86
C LEU A 59 -29.38 42.10 -18.09
N ALA A 60 -29.81 43.15 -18.80
CA ALA A 60 -30.25 44.41 -18.18
C ALA A 60 -31.45 44.20 -17.25
N HIS A 61 -32.42 43.39 -17.65
CA HIS A 61 -33.57 43.05 -16.80
C HIS A 61 -33.15 42.25 -15.55
N GLY A 62 -32.31 41.22 -15.71
CA GLY A 62 -31.84 40.39 -14.61
C GLY A 62 -30.99 41.15 -13.59
N SER A 63 -30.03 41.94 -14.05
CA SER A 63 -29.21 42.80 -13.18
C SER A 63 -30.00 43.90 -12.48
N GLY A 64 -31.06 44.41 -13.12
CA GLY A 64 -32.00 45.36 -12.51
C GLY A 64 -32.73 44.76 -11.31
N GLN A 65 -33.09 43.47 -11.34
CA GLN A 65 -33.69 42.76 -10.20
C GLN A 65 -32.68 42.43 -9.09
N LEU A 66 -31.40 42.25 -9.44
CA LEU A 66 -30.30 41.98 -8.51
C LEU A 66 -29.69 43.25 -7.89
N GLY A 67 -30.12 44.44 -8.30
CA GLY A 67 -29.59 45.72 -7.80
C GLY A 67 -28.15 46.01 -8.25
N THR A 68 -27.69 45.40 -9.35
CA THR A 68 -26.30 45.49 -9.85
C THR A 68 -26.24 45.90 -11.33
N PRO A 69 -26.73 47.10 -11.73
CA PRO A 69 -26.82 47.48 -13.14
C PRO A 69 -25.50 47.33 -13.90
N GLY A 70 -25.54 46.69 -15.07
CA GLY A 70 -24.39 46.49 -15.97
C GLY A 70 -23.46 45.33 -15.59
N ARG A 71 -23.78 44.55 -14.55
CA ARG A 71 -23.04 43.34 -14.17
C ARG A 71 -23.99 42.27 -13.63
N GLY A 72 -23.52 41.04 -13.62
CA GLY A 72 -24.23 39.90 -13.04
C GLY A 72 -25.08 39.12 -14.05
N LEU A 73 -25.02 37.81 -13.95
CA LEU A 73 -25.77 36.83 -14.74
C LEU A 73 -26.89 36.26 -13.86
N ALA A 74 -28.09 36.09 -14.41
CA ALA A 74 -29.23 35.60 -13.65
C ALA A 74 -29.03 34.12 -13.24
N GLN A 75 -28.88 33.84 -11.95
CA GLN A 75 -28.75 32.48 -11.43
C GLN A 75 -30.04 31.68 -11.69
N GLY A 76 -29.91 30.42 -12.09
CA GLY A 76 -31.04 29.55 -12.47
C GLY A 76 -31.47 29.65 -13.93
N SER A 77 -30.88 30.54 -14.72
CA SER A 77 -31.05 30.58 -16.18
C SER A 77 -30.10 29.61 -16.88
N PRO A 78 -30.57 28.82 -17.87
CA PRO A 78 -29.70 27.97 -18.67
C PRO A 78 -28.73 28.75 -19.57
N LEU A 79 -28.98 30.06 -19.81
CA LEU A 79 -28.07 30.91 -20.59
C LEU A 79 -26.85 31.38 -19.77
N SER A 80 -26.98 31.50 -18.45
CA SER A 80 -25.92 32.04 -17.60
C SER A 80 -24.64 31.20 -17.63
N PRO A 81 -24.67 29.85 -17.57
CA PRO A 81 -23.46 29.03 -17.72
C PRO A 81 -22.79 29.18 -19.09
N LEU A 82 -23.56 29.39 -20.16
CA LEU A 82 -23.03 29.58 -21.51
C LEU A 82 -22.31 30.93 -21.62
N LEU A 83 -22.93 32.00 -21.14
CA LEU A 83 -22.34 33.34 -21.16
C LEU A 83 -21.11 33.44 -20.24
N SER A 84 -21.13 32.76 -19.10
CA SER A 84 -19.96 32.65 -18.21
C SER A 84 -18.79 31.94 -18.90
N ASN A 85 -19.06 30.81 -19.58
CA ASN A 85 -18.03 30.09 -20.32
C ASN A 85 -17.43 30.91 -21.46
N LEU A 86 -18.26 31.67 -22.17
CA LEU A 86 -17.83 32.56 -23.25
C LEU A 86 -16.95 33.70 -22.71
N PHE A 87 -17.29 34.26 -21.56
CA PHE A 87 -16.49 35.29 -20.92
C PHE A 87 -15.10 34.77 -20.47
N PHE A 88 -15.05 33.56 -19.91
CA PHE A 88 -13.79 32.96 -19.44
C PHE A 88 -12.95 32.30 -20.55
N ASP A 89 -13.42 32.28 -21.80
CA ASP A 89 -12.65 31.76 -22.95
C ASP A 89 -11.31 32.49 -23.11
N GLY A 90 -11.31 33.82 -22.94
CA GLY A 90 -10.09 34.63 -22.98
C GLY A 90 -9.09 34.36 -21.84
N LEU A 91 -9.52 33.71 -20.75
CA LEU A 91 -8.60 33.20 -19.72
C LEU A 91 -7.92 31.92 -20.21
N ASP A 92 -8.67 31.02 -20.85
CA ASP A 92 -8.17 29.75 -21.37
C ASP A 92 -7.09 29.98 -22.44
N ASP A 93 -7.31 30.94 -23.34
CA ASP A 93 -6.35 31.35 -24.39
C ASP A 93 -4.96 31.73 -23.85
N ARG A 94 -4.91 32.35 -22.67
CA ARG A 94 -3.63 32.77 -22.07
C ARG A 94 -2.78 31.59 -21.59
N PHE A 95 -3.38 30.42 -21.39
CA PHE A 95 -2.70 29.20 -20.94
C PHE A 95 -2.47 28.16 -22.04
N ASP A 96 -2.95 28.41 -23.26
CA ASP A 96 -2.81 27.49 -24.39
C ASP A 96 -1.36 27.39 -24.90
N SER A 97 -0.65 28.52 -24.95
CA SER A 97 0.75 28.60 -25.42
C SER A 97 1.80 28.68 -24.29
N GLY A 98 1.36 28.76 -23.03
CA GLY A 98 2.24 28.96 -21.86
C GLY A 98 2.92 27.70 -21.33
N ALA A 99 3.72 27.85 -20.26
CA ALA A 99 4.37 26.75 -19.55
C ALA A 99 3.42 26.01 -18.57
N ALA A 100 2.30 26.65 -18.20
CA ALA A 100 1.25 26.10 -17.35
C ALA A 100 0.01 25.72 -18.19
N ARG A 101 -0.87 24.89 -17.63
CA ARG A 101 -2.10 24.41 -18.29
C ARG A 101 -3.29 24.59 -17.36
N ILE A 102 -4.30 25.32 -17.83
CA ILE A 102 -5.56 25.49 -17.09
C ILE A 102 -6.50 24.32 -17.36
N VAL A 103 -7.23 23.91 -16.34
CA VAL A 103 -8.38 23.00 -16.43
C VAL A 103 -9.55 23.68 -15.73
N ARG A 104 -10.55 24.05 -16.53
CA ARG A 104 -11.72 24.80 -16.07
C ARG A 104 -12.99 23.98 -16.20
N PHE A 105 -13.91 24.19 -15.27
CA PHE A 105 -15.27 23.69 -15.30
C PHE A 105 -16.20 24.80 -14.83
N ALA A 106 -16.82 25.50 -15.78
CA ALA A 106 -17.54 26.75 -15.53
C ALA A 106 -16.62 27.82 -14.88
N ASP A 107 -16.95 28.27 -13.67
CA ASP A 107 -16.21 29.26 -12.88
C ASP A 107 -15.11 28.64 -12.00
N ASP A 108 -15.18 27.34 -11.71
CA ASP A 108 -14.13 26.61 -11.00
C ASP A 108 -12.98 26.27 -11.95
N PHE A 109 -11.73 26.59 -11.57
CA PHE A 109 -10.57 26.17 -12.35
C PHE A 109 -9.35 25.85 -11.49
N VAL A 110 -8.49 25.01 -12.05
CA VAL A 110 -7.17 24.73 -11.51
C VAL A 110 -6.11 24.97 -12.58
N ILE A 111 -4.97 25.50 -12.18
CA ILE A 111 -3.84 25.72 -13.10
C ILE A 111 -2.70 24.80 -12.71
N LEU A 112 -2.26 23.96 -13.64
CA LEU A 112 -1.18 23.01 -13.43
C LEU A 112 0.13 23.53 -14.03
N ALA A 113 1.21 23.45 -13.27
CA ALA A 113 2.56 23.83 -13.67
C ALA A 113 3.58 22.73 -13.35
N ARG A 114 4.76 22.79 -14.00
CA ARG A 114 5.87 21.84 -13.80
C ARG A 114 6.76 22.21 -12.61
N SER A 115 6.72 23.46 -12.16
CA SER A 115 7.51 23.99 -11.04
C SER A 115 6.65 24.91 -10.19
N GLU A 116 7.05 25.10 -8.93
CA GLU A 116 6.42 26.03 -7.99
C GLU A 116 6.46 27.47 -8.54
N ALA A 117 7.63 27.89 -9.03
CA ALA A 117 7.79 29.20 -9.66
C ALA A 117 6.84 29.39 -10.86
N GLY A 118 6.68 28.36 -11.70
CA GLY A 118 5.73 28.41 -12.81
C GLY A 118 4.26 28.41 -12.37
N ALA A 119 3.95 27.84 -11.21
CA ALA A 119 2.61 27.91 -10.62
C ALA A 119 2.31 29.30 -10.07
N GLU A 120 3.29 29.96 -9.43
CA GLU A 120 3.15 31.34 -8.96
C GLU A 120 3.04 32.35 -10.12
N GLU A 121 3.82 32.18 -11.19
CA GLU A 121 3.68 32.97 -12.42
C GLU A 121 2.28 32.79 -13.05
N ALA A 122 1.81 31.55 -13.13
CA ALA A 122 0.47 31.23 -13.60
C ALA A 122 -0.62 31.86 -12.74
N ARG A 123 -0.45 31.84 -11.40
CA ARG A 123 -1.36 32.48 -10.45
C ARG A 123 -1.42 33.99 -10.69
N ALA A 124 -0.27 34.64 -10.83
CA ALA A 124 -0.19 36.08 -11.10
C ALA A 124 -0.87 36.46 -12.42
N LEU A 125 -0.70 35.65 -13.47
CA LEU A 125 -1.33 35.86 -14.77
C LEU A 125 -2.86 35.72 -14.71
N ALA A 126 -3.37 34.76 -13.93
CA ALA A 126 -4.80 34.61 -13.69
C ALA A 126 -5.35 35.77 -12.85
N GLU A 127 -4.64 36.20 -11.81
CA GLU A 127 -4.99 37.36 -10.98
C GLU A 127 -5.07 38.64 -11.83
N GLU A 128 -4.14 38.85 -12.76
CA GLU A 128 -4.13 39.99 -13.68
C GLU A 128 -5.36 39.99 -14.60
N PHE A 129 -5.70 38.84 -15.20
CA PHE A 129 -6.89 38.72 -16.06
C PHE A 129 -8.18 39.02 -15.28
N VAL A 130 -8.33 38.43 -14.10
CA VAL A 130 -9.49 38.60 -13.22
C VAL A 130 -9.61 40.06 -12.77
N ALA A 131 -8.51 40.69 -12.35
CA ALA A 131 -8.48 42.09 -11.94
C ALA A 131 -8.78 43.05 -13.10
N GLY A 132 -8.27 42.76 -14.31
CA GLY A 132 -8.50 43.55 -15.52
C GLY A 132 -9.97 43.66 -15.93
N HIS A 133 -10.79 42.69 -15.54
CA HIS A 133 -12.24 42.70 -15.78
C HIS A 133 -13.07 43.06 -14.54
N GLY A 134 -12.44 43.61 -13.50
CA GLY A 134 -13.12 44.07 -12.28
C GLY A 134 -13.62 42.94 -11.35
N LEU A 135 -13.16 41.71 -11.57
CA LEU A 135 -13.43 40.55 -10.71
C LEU A 135 -12.34 40.43 -9.62
N ARG A 136 -12.55 39.53 -8.65
CA ARG A 136 -11.58 39.25 -7.58
C ARG A 136 -11.46 37.76 -7.33
N MET A 137 -10.24 37.28 -7.14
CA MET A 137 -9.97 35.92 -6.69
C MET A 137 -10.19 35.80 -5.17
N VAL A 138 -10.65 34.64 -4.72
CA VAL A 138 -10.84 34.34 -3.29
C VAL A 138 -9.48 34.12 -2.63
N SER A 139 -8.96 35.14 -1.96
CA SER A 139 -7.60 35.16 -1.39
C SER A 139 -7.34 34.11 -0.29
N ARG A 140 -8.39 33.58 0.34
CA ARG A 140 -8.29 32.59 1.43
C ARG A 140 -8.22 31.14 0.92
N GLU A 141 -8.69 30.90 -0.30
CA GLU A 141 -8.77 29.57 -0.91
C GLU A 141 -7.79 29.41 -2.07
N THR A 142 -7.28 30.52 -2.63
CA THR A 142 -6.28 30.49 -3.69
C THR A 142 -4.92 30.05 -3.14
N ARG A 143 -4.48 28.83 -3.48
CA ARG A 143 -3.26 28.23 -2.94
C ARG A 143 -2.43 27.55 -4.01
N VAL A 144 -1.11 27.71 -3.93
CA VAL A 144 -0.16 26.90 -4.68
C VAL A 144 0.18 25.67 -3.84
N VAL A 145 -0.13 24.49 -4.37
CA VAL A 145 0.11 23.21 -3.70
C VAL A 145 0.82 22.25 -4.64
N GLY A 146 1.75 21.46 -4.08
CA GLY A 146 2.27 20.31 -4.80
C GLY A 146 1.18 19.26 -4.95
N PHE A 147 1.05 18.69 -6.15
CA PHE A 147 0.06 17.65 -6.46
C PHE A 147 0.11 16.47 -5.45
N ASP A 148 1.30 16.18 -4.93
CA ASP A 148 1.50 15.10 -3.97
C ASP A 148 0.99 15.38 -2.55
N ARG A 149 0.73 16.65 -2.21
CA ARG A 149 0.09 17.05 -0.94
C ARG A 149 -1.42 16.93 -0.96
N GLY A 150 -2.01 16.84 -2.15
CA GLY A 150 -3.45 16.73 -2.32
C GLY A 150 -4.14 18.06 -2.60
N PHE A 151 -5.10 18.07 -3.51
CA PHE A 151 -6.00 19.21 -3.77
C PHE A 151 -7.40 18.72 -4.13
N GLN A 152 -8.42 19.55 -3.94
CA GLN A 152 -9.81 19.18 -4.26
C GLN A 152 -10.28 19.92 -5.51
N PHE A 153 -10.99 19.23 -6.40
CA PHE A 153 -11.62 19.84 -7.57
C PHE A 153 -12.85 19.04 -7.98
N LEU A 154 -14.00 19.70 -8.14
CA LEU A 154 -15.29 19.09 -8.52
C LEU A 154 -15.72 17.92 -7.63
N GLY A 155 -15.59 18.07 -6.31
CA GLY A 155 -15.94 17.02 -5.34
C GLY A 155 -15.03 15.78 -5.44
N GLN A 156 -13.87 15.89 -6.09
CA GLN A 156 -12.83 14.86 -6.13
C GLN A 156 -11.58 15.37 -5.44
N LEU A 157 -11.01 14.56 -4.56
CA LEU A 157 -9.71 14.77 -3.95
C LEU A 157 -8.63 14.08 -4.79
N PHE A 158 -7.71 14.89 -5.30
CA PHE A 158 -6.54 14.46 -6.07
C PHE A 158 -5.35 14.41 -5.13
N VAL A 159 -4.94 13.22 -4.67
CA VAL A 159 -3.75 13.04 -3.82
C VAL A 159 -2.81 12.10 -4.53
N ARG A 160 -1.64 12.61 -4.95
CA ARG A 160 -0.70 11.84 -5.77
C ARG A 160 -1.43 11.27 -6.99
N SER A 161 -1.43 9.94 -7.16
CA SER A 161 -2.09 9.23 -8.27
C SER A 161 -3.51 8.77 -7.94
N LEU A 162 -4.02 9.13 -6.76
CA LEU A 162 -5.37 8.78 -6.32
C LEU A 162 -6.32 9.88 -6.72
N VAL A 163 -7.45 9.49 -7.31
CA VAL A 163 -8.65 10.32 -7.45
C VAL A 163 -9.70 9.68 -6.55
N LEU A 164 -10.11 10.40 -5.52
CA LEU A 164 -11.05 9.94 -4.51
C LEU A 164 -12.27 10.86 -4.55
N PRO A 165 -13.52 10.36 -4.44
CA PRO A 165 -14.64 11.25 -4.16
C PRO A 165 -14.43 11.90 -2.79
N ALA A 166 -14.53 13.22 -2.72
CA ALA A 166 -14.56 13.95 -1.47
C ALA A 166 -15.86 13.58 -0.74
N PRO A 167 -15.81 13.17 0.54
CA PRO A 167 -17.03 12.84 1.27
C PRO A 167 -17.90 14.09 1.46
N ASP A 168 -19.22 13.95 1.29
CA ASP A 168 -20.21 15.02 1.56
C ASP A 168 -20.30 15.38 3.06
N GLU A 169 -19.93 14.45 3.95
CA GLU A 169 -19.67 14.69 5.37
C GLU A 169 -18.45 13.86 5.83
N PRO A 170 -17.52 14.43 6.62
CA PRO A 170 -16.36 13.70 7.09
C PRO A 170 -16.76 12.64 8.10
N ASP A 171 -16.81 11.38 7.67
CA ASP A 171 -16.76 10.22 8.58
C ASP A 171 -15.46 10.33 9.40
N PRO A 172 -15.52 10.48 10.74
CA PRO A 172 -14.36 10.68 11.58
C PRO A 172 -13.36 9.52 11.50
N ASP A 173 -13.84 8.29 11.33
CA ASP A 173 -13.01 7.08 11.28
C ASP A 173 -12.38 6.92 9.89
N ALA A 174 -13.12 7.18 8.81
CA ALA A 174 -12.56 7.21 7.47
C ALA A 174 -11.56 8.36 7.31
N SER A 175 -11.87 9.55 7.82
CA SER A 175 -10.99 10.73 7.75
C SER A 175 -9.71 10.55 8.58
N ALA A 176 -9.79 9.85 9.73
CA ALA A 176 -8.62 9.50 10.53
C ALA A 176 -7.73 8.48 9.81
N VAL A 177 -8.32 7.41 9.27
CA VAL A 177 -7.58 6.41 8.47
C VAL A 177 -6.96 7.05 7.24
N MET A 178 -7.66 7.98 6.58
CA MET A 178 -7.17 8.68 5.39
C MET A 178 -6.06 9.70 5.71
N ARG A 179 -6.13 10.35 6.88
CA ARG A 179 -5.08 11.24 7.37
C ARG A 179 -3.83 10.46 7.80
N GLU A 180 -4.00 9.34 8.50
CA GLU A 180 -2.91 8.40 8.82
C GLU A 180 -2.26 7.84 7.55
N LEU A 181 -3.08 7.45 6.54
CA LEU A 181 -2.59 7.00 5.24
C LEU A 181 -1.82 8.09 4.52
N ALA A 182 -2.30 9.33 4.53
CA ALA A 182 -1.63 10.47 3.89
C ALA A 182 -0.30 10.84 4.57
N GLU A 183 -0.25 10.81 5.90
CA GLU A 183 0.96 11.06 6.71
C GLU A 183 1.99 9.94 6.53
N ALA A 184 1.57 8.66 6.59
CA ALA A 184 2.42 7.52 6.34
C ALA A 184 2.95 7.51 4.89
N ASP A 185 2.10 7.90 3.94
CA ASP A 185 2.49 8.05 2.56
C ASP A 185 3.48 9.19 2.36
N ALA A 186 3.32 10.35 3.02
CA ALA A 186 4.23 11.49 2.97
C ALA A 186 5.62 11.12 3.47
N ALA A 187 5.69 10.44 4.62
CA ALA A 187 6.93 9.87 5.15
C ALA A 187 7.55 8.84 4.19
N THR A 188 6.73 8.03 3.52
CA THR A 188 7.20 7.07 2.52
C THR A 188 7.69 7.76 1.24
N ALA A 189 7.11 8.88 0.83
CA ALA A 189 7.54 9.62 -0.36
C ALA A 189 8.86 10.38 -0.13
N GLU A 190 9.06 10.95 1.06
CA GLU A 190 10.36 11.47 1.48
C GLU A 190 11.42 10.36 1.51
N ALA A 191 11.06 9.17 1.98
CA ALA A 191 11.94 8.01 1.93
C ALA A 191 12.25 7.58 0.48
N VAL A 192 11.25 7.54 -0.41
CA VAL A 192 11.40 7.17 -1.83
C VAL A 192 12.28 8.18 -2.58
N ALA A 193 12.14 9.48 -2.30
CA ALA A 193 13.04 10.52 -2.81
C ALA A 193 14.49 10.34 -2.32
N ALA A 194 14.67 9.71 -1.16
CA ALA A 194 15.97 9.33 -0.60
C ALA A 194 16.48 7.94 -1.05
N GLY A 195 15.85 7.31 -2.05
CA GLY A 195 16.27 6.01 -2.59
C GLY A 195 15.67 4.78 -1.88
N TYR A 196 14.58 4.96 -1.13
CA TYR A 196 13.83 3.87 -0.50
C TYR A 196 12.86 3.21 -1.50
N ASP A 197 12.96 1.89 -1.65
CA ASP A 197 12.02 1.07 -2.41
C ASP A 197 10.71 0.95 -1.60
N PRO A 198 9.53 1.39 -2.12
CA PRO A 198 8.28 1.39 -1.36
C PRO A 198 7.79 0.00 -0.93
N GLY A 199 8.50 -1.07 -1.30
CA GLY A 199 8.17 -2.44 -0.94
C GLY A 199 6.90 -2.93 -1.64
N ALA A 200 6.73 -4.25 -1.70
CA ALA A 200 5.46 -4.80 -2.15
C ALA A 200 4.35 -4.39 -1.17
N ARG A 201 3.30 -3.71 -1.64
CA ARG A 201 2.16 -3.30 -0.80
C ARG A 201 1.05 -4.34 -0.88
N VAL A 202 0.43 -4.62 0.26
CA VAL A 202 -0.61 -5.66 0.41
C VAL A 202 -1.90 -5.02 0.88
N LEU A 203 -3.00 -5.28 0.17
CA LEU A 203 -4.34 -4.87 0.57
C LEU A 203 -5.06 -6.06 1.23
N TYR A 204 -5.57 -5.88 2.44
CA TYR A 204 -6.24 -6.94 3.20
C TYR A 204 -7.75 -6.71 3.26
N LEU A 205 -8.54 -7.58 2.61
CA LEU A 205 -10.01 -7.62 2.72
C LEU A 205 -10.42 -8.80 3.61
N VAL A 206 -10.31 -8.62 4.93
CA VAL A 206 -10.57 -9.69 5.93
C VAL A 206 -11.92 -9.58 6.63
N GLU A 207 -12.61 -8.45 6.43
CA GLU A 207 -13.95 -8.22 6.96
C GLU A 207 -15.00 -8.84 6.03
N PRO A 208 -16.02 -9.51 6.58
CA PRO A 208 -17.10 -10.10 5.77
C PRO A 208 -17.90 -8.99 5.06
N GLU A 209 -18.54 -9.35 3.94
CA GLU A 209 -19.40 -8.46 3.14
C GLU A 209 -18.70 -7.26 2.50
N ARG A 210 -17.37 -7.14 2.63
CA ARG A 210 -16.59 -6.18 1.85
C ARG A 210 -16.56 -6.62 0.39
N ARG A 211 -16.81 -5.69 -0.52
CA ARG A 211 -16.82 -5.94 -1.96
C ARG A 211 -15.66 -5.24 -2.64
N LEU A 212 -14.85 -6.01 -3.37
CA LEU A 212 -13.80 -5.52 -4.24
C LEU A 212 -14.36 -5.33 -5.64
N SER A 213 -14.31 -4.10 -6.14
CA SER A 213 -14.81 -3.68 -7.44
C SER A 213 -13.72 -2.93 -8.22
N LEU A 214 -14.03 -2.56 -9.47
CA LEU A 214 -13.18 -1.73 -10.30
C LEU A 214 -13.89 -0.38 -10.54
N ARG A 215 -13.25 0.73 -10.16
CA ARG A 215 -13.71 2.09 -10.47
C ARG A 215 -12.55 2.89 -11.04
N ALA A 216 -12.73 3.46 -12.24
CA ALA A 216 -11.69 4.22 -12.93
C ALA A 216 -10.32 3.51 -12.95
N GLU A 217 -10.31 2.23 -13.38
CA GLU A 217 -9.10 1.38 -13.42
C GLU A 217 -8.36 1.24 -12.09
N SER A 218 -9.05 1.48 -10.97
CA SER A 218 -8.53 1.31 -9.62
C SER A 218 -9.31 0.24 -8.86
N PHE A 219 -8.62 -0.48 -7.99
CA PHE A 219 -9.22 -1.43 -7.06
C PHE A 219 -10.00 -0.66 -5.99
N ALA A 220 -11.33 -0.75 -6.06
CA ALA A 220 -12.25 -0.07 -5.16
C ALA A 220 -12.79 -1.06 -4.12
N VAL A 221 -12.65 -0.74 -2.83
CA VAL A 221 -13.24 -1.49 -1.72
C VAL A 221 -14.51 -0.79 -1.29
N LEU A 222 -15.61 -1.54 -1.29
CA LEU A 222 -16.95 -1.11 -0.92
C LEU A 222 -17.37 -1.81 0.37
N ASP A 223 -18.22 -1.15 1.17
CA ASP A 223 -18.93 -1.81 2.27
C ASP A 223 -20.13 -2.64 1.77
N GLY A 224 -20.81 -3.31 2.70
CA GLY A 224 -22.02 -4.09 2.40
C GLY A 224 -23.19 -3.25 1.87
N GLY A 225 -23.19 -1.94 2.13
CA GLY A 225 -24.17 -0.97 1.62
C GLY A 225 -23.84 -0.39 0.25
N GLY A 226 -22.63 -0.64 -0.29
CA GLY A 226 -22.17 -0.12 -1.58
C GLY A 226 -21.43 1.22 -1.50
N SER A 227 -21.15 1.73 -0.30
CA SER A 227 -20.35 2.95 -0.09
C SER A 227 -18.87 2.66 -0.34
N LEU A 228 -18.18 3.60 -0.98
CA LEU A 228 -16.74 3.49 -1.26
C LEU A 228 -15.93 3.77 0.00
N LEU A 229 -15.10 2.83 0.40
CA LEU A 229 -14.19 2.96 1.55
C LEU A 229 -12.78 3.35 1.12
N LEU A 230 -12.32 2.77 0.02
CA LEU A 230 -10.95 2.90 -0.45
C LEU A 230 -10.89 2.67 -1.95
N SER A 231 -10.05 3.44 -2.65
CA SER A 231 -9.71 3.21 -4.06
C SER A 231 -8.20 3.24 -4.23
N LEU A 232 -7.61 2.18 -4.78
CA LEU A 232 -6.16 2.04 -4.97
C LEU A 232 -5.82 1.73 -6.44
N PRO A 233 -4.93 2.50 -7.07
CA PRO A 233 -4.44 2.20 -8.41
C PRO A 233 -3.54 0.97 -8.35
N PRO A 234 -3.47 0.17 -9.42
CA PRO A 234 -2.70 -1.08 -9.44
C PRO A 234 -1.23 -0.93 -9.08
N ALA A 235 -0.61 0.18 -9.51
CA ALA A 235 0.79 0.48 -9.20
C ALA A 235 1.09 0.58 -7.69
N ARG A 236 0.07 0.69 -6.84
CA ARG A 236 0.19 0.79 -5.38
C ARG A 236 -0.16 -0.50 -4.64
N VAL A 237 -0.51 -1.57 -5.34
CA VAL A 237 -0.88 -2.85 -4.72
C VAL A 237 -0.35 -4.03 -5.52
N ASN A 238 0.55 -4.80 -4.90
CA ASN A 238 1.13 -5.97 -5.53
C ASN A 238 0.34 -7.23 -5.19
N ARG A 239 -0.34 -7.24 -4.04
CA ARG A 239 -1.13 -8.38 -3.58
C ARG A 239 -2.39 -7.93 -2.87
N ILE A 240 -3.51 -8.57 -3.18
CA ILE A 240 -4.78 -8.41 -2.47
C ILE A 240 -5.12 -9.73 -1.79
N GLU A 241 -5.28 -9.70 -0.47
CA GLU A 241 -5.65 -10.86 0.34
C GLU A 241 -7.15 -10.82 0.65
N LEU A 242 -7.87 -11.83 0.17
CA LEU A 242 -9.31 -11.96 0.24
C LEU A 242 -9.67 -12.99 1.31
N GLY A 243 -10.28 -12.52 2.40
CA GLY A 243 -10.82 -13.36 3.46
C GLY A 243 -12.18 -13.97 3.13
N PRO A 244 -12.70 -14.87 3.98
CA PRO A 244 -14.03 -15.44 3.79
C PRO A 244 -15.12 -14.36 3.80
N GLY A 245 -16.05 -14.47 2.86
CA GLY A 245 -17.16 -13.53 2.71
C GLY A 245 -16.80 -12.23 1.99
N ALA A 246 -15.56 -12.06 1.52
CA ALA A 246 -15.22 -10.99 0.59
C ALA A 246 -15.85 -11.28 -0.79
N VAL A 247 -16.52 -10.27 -1.36
CA VAL A 247 -17.13 -10.35 -2.69
C VAL A 247 -16.16 -9.73 -3.69
N VAL A 248 -15.92 -10.37 -4.83
CA VAL A 248 -15.04 -9.84 -5.89
C VAL A 248 -15.82 -9.74 -7.19
N ASP A 249 -15.83 -8.55 -7.79
CA ASP A 249 -16.49 -8.33 -9.07
C ASP A 249 -15.68 -8.89 -10.25
N ASP A 250 -16.39 -9.32 -11.29
CA ASP A 250 -15.81 -9.91 -12.51
C ASP A 250 -14.79 -9.04 -13.30
N PRO A 251 -14.79 -7.70 -13.28
CA PRO A 251 -13.69 -6.95 -13.88
C PRO A 251 -12.39 -7.02 -13.05
N VAL A 252 -12.47 -7.25 -11.74
CA VAL A 252 -11.33 -7.08 -10.82
C VAL A 252 -10.23 -8.10 -11.09
N TRP A 253 -10.57 -9.38 -11.13
CA TRP A 253 -9.60 -10.45 -11.36
C TRP A 253 -8.91 -10.37 -12.73
N ARG A 254 -9.61 -9.94 -13.79
CA ARG A 254 -8.97 -9.66 -15.09
C ARG A 254 -8.02 -8.48 -15.01
N HIS A 255 -8.44 -7.41 -14.34
CA HIS A 255 -7.60 -6.23 -14.15
C HIS A 255 -6.35 -6.55 -13.30
N ALA A 256 -6.50 -7.36 -12.25
CA ALA A 256 -5.40 -7.81 -11.41
C ALA A 256 -4.36 -8.62 -12.20
N LEU A 257 -4.80 -9.56 -13.05
CA LEU A 257 -3.89 -10.28 -13.95
C LEU A 257 -3.20 -9.36 -14.96
N ALA A 258 -3.91 -8.37 -15.51
CA ALA A 258 -3.37 -7.43 -16.48
C ALA A 258 -2.35 -6.43 -15.89
N THR A 259 -2.37 -6.24 -14.57
CA THR A 259 -1.57 -5.22 -13.86
C THR A 259 -0.55 -5.81 -12.89
N ASP A 260 -0.31 -7.11 -12.98
CA ASP A 260 0.64 -7.84 -12.12
C ASP A 260 0.30 -7.77 -10.62
N THR A 261 -1.01 -7.74 -10.30
CA THR A 261 -1.52 -7.81 -8.93
C THR A 261 -1.98 -9.24 -8.63
N THR A 262 -1.39 -9.85 -7.60
CA THR A 262 -1.79 -11.19 -7.14
C THR A 262 -3.03 -11.13 -6.25
N LEU A 263 -4.04 -11.95 -6.51
CA LEU A 263 -5.14 -12.20 -5.57
C LEU A 263 -4.88 -13.48 -4.78
N ALA A 264 -4.93 -13.41 -3.45
CA ALA A 264 -4.77 -14.56 -2.57
C ALA A 264 -6.06 -14.83 -1.79
N PHE A 265 -6.59 -16.06 -1.85
CA PHE A 265 -7.84 -16.44 -1.19
C PHE A 265 -7.56 -17.17 0.13
N LEU A 266 -8.19 -16.74 1.22
CA LEU A 266 -7.91 -17.21 2.58
C LEU A 266 -9.12 -17.92 3.21
N ASP A 267 -8.86 -18.95 4.01
CA ASP A 267 -9.89 -19.77 4.70
C ASP A 267 -10.43 -19.18 6.02
N GLY A 268 -9.99 -17.98 6.39
CA GLY A 268 -10.38 -17.30 7.64
C GLY A 268 -9.48 -17.61 8.85
N HIS A 269 -8.80 -18.75 8.86
CA HIS A 269 -7.77 -19.09 9.85
C HIS A 269 -6.38 -18.58 9.42
N GLY A 270 -6.33 -17.83 8.33
CA GLY A 270 -5.11 -17.27 7.76
C GLY A 270 -4.40 -18.22 6.80
N LYS A 271 -4.90 -19.43 6.56
CA LYS A 271 -4.32 -20.35 5.57
C LYS A 271 -4.78 -19.92 4.17
N THR A 272 -3.87 -20.01 3.21
CA THR A 272 -4.17 -19.73 1.82
C THR A 272 -4.79 -20.94 1.15
N GLN A 273 -5.93 -20.75 0.50
CA GLN A 273 -6.65 -21.75 -0.28
C GLN A 273 -6.15 -21.80 -1.73
N GLY A 274 -5.78 -20.65 -2.28
CA GLY A 274 -5.29 -20.54 -3.65
C GLY A 274 -4.89 -19.12 -4.00
N TYR A 275 -4.34 -18.97 -5.20
CA TYR A 275 -3.91 -17.71 -5.76
C TYR A 275 -4.43 -17.56 -7.18
N LEU A 276 -4.78 -16.33 -7.55
CA LEU A 276 -4.85 -15.90 -8.93
C LEU A 276 -3.70 -14.91 -9.15
N ALA A 277 -2.75 -15.30 -9.98
CA ALA A 277 -1.57 -14.50 -10.28
C ALA A 277 -1.29 -14.61 -11.79
N PRO A 278 -0.62 -13.61 -12.37
CA PRO A 278 -0.08 -13.75 -13.71
C PRO A 278 0.91 -14.93 -13.79
N PRO A 279 1.21 -15.41 -15.02
CA PRO A 279 2.18 -16.46 -15.22
C PRO A 279 3.50 -16.15 -14.51
N GLN A 280 4.05 -17.12 -13.79
CA GLN A 280 5.32 -16.96 -13.09
C GLN A 280 6.44 -16.64 -14.10
N PRO A 281 7.48 -15.87 -13.70
CA PRO A 281 8.61 -15.61 -14.56
C PRO A 281 9.24 -16.93 -15.04
N ALA A 282 9.51 -17.01 -16.33
CA ALA A 282 10.04 -18.21 -16.98
C ALA A 282 11.55 -18.38 -16.66
N GLU A 283 11.87 -18.77 -15.43
CA GLU A 283 13.24 -19.00 -14.94
C GLU A 283 13.58 -20.50 -14.90
N ALA A 284 13.25 -21.23 -15.97
CA ALA A 284 13.38 -22.70 -16.02
C ALA A 284 14.80 -23.20 -15.70
N GLN A 285 15.84 -22.50 -16.18
CA GLN A 285 17.23 -22.86 -15.89
C GLN A 285 17.56 -22.73 -14.39
N LEU A 286 17.07 -21.69 -13.72
CA LEU A 286 17.24 -21.51 -12.28
C LEU A 286 16.50 -22.61 -11.51
N GLN A 287 15.28 -22.96 -11.93
CA GLN A 287 14.49 -24.00 -11.27
C GLN A 287 15.15 -25.39 -11.42
N LEU A 288 15.73 -25.71 -12.58
CA LEU A 288 16.54 -26.91 -12.78
C LEU A 288 17.78 -26.90 -11.87
N ALA A 289 18.46 -25.76 -11.75
CA ALA A 289 19.62 -25.62 -10.85
C ALA A 289 19.23 -25.80 -9.37
N GLN A 290 18.09 -25.24 -8.95
CA GLN A 290 17.53 -25.43 -7.61
C GLN A 290 17.19 -26.90 -7.35
N ALA A 291 16.53 -27.58 -8.30
CA ALA A 291 16.24 -29.00 -8.19
C ALA A 291 17.52 -29.85 -8.10
N ALA A 292 18.53 -29.55 -8.93
CA ALA A 292 19.83 -30.23 -8.89
C ALA A 292 20.52 -30.08 -7.52
N LEU A 293 20.43 -28.91 -6.89
CA LEU A 293 20.94 -28.69 -5.53
C LEU A 293 20.21 -29.55 -4.50
N VAL A 294 18.87 -29.60 -4.56
CA VAL A 294 18.04 -30.42 -3.66
C VAL A 294 18.29 -31.91 -3.85
N LEU A 295 18.57 -32.37 -5.07
CA LEU A 295 18.85 -33.78 -5.34
C LEU A 295 20.27 -34.20 -4.96
N HIS A 296 21.19 -33.26 -4.74
CA HIS A 296 22.57 -33.55 -4.35
C HIS A 296 22.71 -33.62 -2.81
N PRO A 297 22.92 -34.80 -2.20
CA PRO A 297 22.82 -34.98 -0.74
C PRO A 297 23.75 -34.06 0.08
N GLU A 298 25.02 -33.94 -0.32
CA GLU A 298 26.00 -33.12 0.41
C GLU A 298 25.68 -31.62 0.35
N ARG A 299 25.36 -31.10 -0.85
CA ARG A 299 24.99 -29.69 -1.06
C ARG A 299 23.70 -29.35 -0.35
N ARG A 300 22.69 -30.22 -0.43
CA ARG A 300 21.43 -30.09 0.31
C ARG A 300 21.66 -30.02 1.81
N LEU A 301 22.45 -30.94 2.36
CA LEU A 301 22.77 -30.97 3.80
C LEU A 301 23.55 -29.71 4.23
N ALA A 302 24.52 -29.28 3.42
CA ALA A 302 25.29 -28.07 3.69
C ALA A 302 24.39 -26.83 3.78
N LEU A 303 23.48 -26.63 2.81
CA LEU A 303 22.54 -25.50 2.83
C LEU A 303 21.51 -25.62 3.96
N ALA A 304 20.96 -26.81 4.21
CA ALA A 304 20.04 -27.04 5.32
C ALA A 304 20.69 -26.70 6.68
N ARG A 305 21.96 -27.05 6.87
CA ARG A 305 22.73 -26.72 8.08
C ARG A 305 22.91 -25.21 8.26
N VAL A 306 23.12 -24.47 7.17
CA VAL A 306 23.19 -23.00 7.18
C VAL A 306 21.86 -22.40 7.66
N LEU A 307 20.73 -22.86 7.10
CA LEU A 307 19.39 -22.38 7.46
C LEU A 307 19.01 -22.71 8.91
N VAL A 308 19.27 -23.95 9.38
CA VAL A 308 19.08 -24.32 10.80
C VAL A 308 19.95 -23.45 11.70
N GLY A 309 21.20 -23.19 11.29
CA GLY A 309 22.08 -22.28 12.01
C GLY A 309 21.54 -20.85 12.11
N ALA A 310 20.92 -20.33 11.04
CA ALA A 310 20.29 -19.01 11.04
C ALA A 310 19.09 -18.97 11.99
N ARG A 311 18.21 -19.96 11.89
CA ARG A 311 17.04 -20.14 12.77
C ARG A 311 17.43 -20.08 14.24
N LEU A 312 18.40 -20.90 14.67
CA LEU A 312 18.82 -20.97 16.07
C LEU A 312 19.46 -19.66 16.55
N ARG A 313 20.25 -18.99 15.71
CA ARG A 313 20.84 -17.69 16.04
C ARG A 313 19.76 -16.62 16.21
N ASN A 314 18.80 -16.56 15.29
CA ASN A 314 17.71 -15.58 15.34
C ASN A 314 16.75 -15.84 16.50
N GLN A 315 16.44 -17.10 16.81
CA GLN A 315 15.69 -17.50 18.02
C GLN A 315 16.41 -17.10 19.30
N ARG A 316 17.72 -17.37 19.41
CA ARG A 316 18.54 -16.97 20.57
C ARG A 316 18.54 -15.45 20.75
N ALA A 317 18.77 -14.72 19.66
CA ALA A 317 18.80 -13.25 19.68
C ALA A 317 17.44 -12.68 20.06
N ARG A 318 16.34 -13.26 19.56
CA ARG A 318 14.99 -12.81 19.91
C ARG A 318 14.64 -13.05 21.38
N LEU A 319 15.00 -14.21 21.95
CA LEU A 319 14.85 -14.44 23.39
C LEU A 319 15.63 -13.40 24.20
N ALA A 320 16.88 -13.11 23.80
CA ALA A 320 17.70 -12.12 24.50
C ALA A 320 17.05 -10.73 24.49
N VAL A 321 16.49 -10.30 23.36
CA VAL A 321 15.78 -9.01 23.25
C VAL A 321 14.54 -8.97 24.14
N LEU A 322 13.69 -9.99 24.08
CA LEU A 322 12.48 -10.06 24.88
C LEU A 322 12.78 -10.17 26.39
N ASN A 323 13.88 -10.83 26.76
CA ASN A 323 14.29 -10.98 28.14
C ASN A 323 14.90 -9.71 28.76
N ARG A 324 15.24 -8.68 27.97
CA ARG A 324 15.77 -7.40 28.52
C ARG A 324 14.80 -6.76 29.52
N SER A 325 13.49 -6.88 29.26
CA SER A 325 12.44 -6.36 30.13
C SER A 325 12.02 -7.37 31.21
N ALA A 326 11.89 -8.66 30.85
CA ALA A 326 11.38 -9.69 31.76
C ALA A 326 12.42 -10.16 32.80
N LYS A 327 13.71 -10.16 32.45
CA LYS A 327 14.84 -10.59 33.28
C LYS A 327 14.65 -11.98 33.93
N ALA A 328 14.07 -12.91 33.17
CA ALA A 328 13.80 -14.27 33.65
C ALA A 328 15.07 -15.13 33.57
N THR A 329 15.54 -15.64 34.72
CA THR A 329 16.76 -16.46 34.81
C THR A 329 16.66 -17.74 33.99
N GLU A 330 15.48 -18.36 33.90
CA GLU A 330 15.28 -19.57 33.10
C GLU A 330 15.47 -19.31 31.60
N VAL A 331 15.12 -18.11 31.14
CA VAL A 331 15.32 -17.70 29.75
C VAL A 331 16.80 -17.47 29.46
N ASP A 332 17.57 -16.92 30.38
CA ASP A 332 19.03 -16.79 30.23
C ASP A 332 19.71 -18.17 30.13
N ARG A 333 19.25 -19.15 30.92
CA ARG A 333 19.72 -20.55 30.79
C ARG A 333 19.38 -21.13 29.41
N ALA A 334 18.19 -20.85 28.89
CA ALA A 334 17.78 -21.27 27.56
C ALA A 334 18.62 -20.60 26.45
N ILE A 335 18.91 -19.31 26.56
CA ILE A 335 19.79 -18.56 25.65
C ILE A 335 21.19 -19.19 25.63
N ALA A 336 21.76 -19.49 26.79
CA ALA A 336 23.06 -20.16 26.89
C ALA A 336 23.04 -21.58 26.29
N ALA A 337 21.96 -22.32 26.51
CA ALA A 337 21.77 -23.66 25.95
C ALA A 337 21.62 -23.64 24.41
N LEU A 338 20.89 -22.69 23.85
CA LEU A 338 20.83 -22.46 22.41
C LEU A 338 22.20 -22.06 21.85
N GLY A 339 23.00 -21.28 22.60
CA GLY A 339 24.39 -20.99 22.26
C GLY A 339 25.26 -22.25 22.13
N ARG A 340 25.07 -23.23 23.03
CA ARG A 340 25.74 -24.54 22.93
C ARG A 340 25.24 -25.34 21.73
N ALA A 341 23.93 -25.36 21.47
CA ALA A 341 23.36 -26.03 20.31
C ALA A 341 23.92 -25.44 19.00
N ILE A 342 24.01 -24.12 18.87
CA ILE A 342 24.60 -23.46 17.69
C ILE A 342 26.05 -23.92 17.46
N ARG A 343 26.87 -24.04 18.51
CA ARG A 343 28.24 -24.57 18.39
C ARG A 343 28.26 -26.04 17.98
N GLY A 344 27.28 -26.83 18.42
CA GLY A 344 27.11 -28.24 18.04
C GLY A 344 26.91 -28.45 16.54
N LEU A 345 26.43 -27.45 15.79
CA LEU A 345 26.30 -27.52 14.33
C LEU A 345 27.64 -27.63 13.59
N ALA A 346 28.77 -27.31 14.24
CA ALA A 346 30.10 -27.46 13.66
C ALA A 346 30.57 -28.93 13.62
N ALA A 347 29.95 -29.81 14.41
CA ALA A 347 30.28 -31.23 14.39
C ALA A 347 29.87 -31.87 13.04
N PRO A 348 30.59 -32.90 12.56
CA PRO A 348 30.18 -33.67 11.40
C PRO A 348 28.75 -34.22 11.59
N MET A 349 27.91 -34.05 10.57
CA MET A 349 26.56 -34.60 10.52
C MET A 349 26.45 -35.46 9.27
N PRO A 350 26.06 -36.74 9.39
CA PRO A 350 26.03 -37.66 8.26
C PRO A 350 24.84 -37.40 7.33
N ASP A 351 23.72 -36.90 7.86
CA ASP A 351 22.45 -36.80 7.14
C ASP A 351 21.53 -35.70 7.70
N LEU A 352 20.42 -35.49 6.99
CA LEU A 352 19.39 -34.51 7.36
C LEU A 352 18.61 -34.92 8.61
N ASP A 353 18.48 -36.20 8.92
CA ASP A 353 17.71 -36.65 10.08
C ASP A 353 18.46 -36.35 11.38
N THR A 354 19.79 -36.48 11.37
CA THR A 354 20.67 -36.01 12.44
C THR A 354 20.52 -34.50 12.65
N LEU A 355 20.47 -33.72 11.56
CA LEU A 355 20.25 -32.28 11.61
C LEU A 355 18.86 -31.91 12.17
N ARG A 356 17.80 -32.62 11.74
CA ARG A 356 16.42 -32.45 12.28
C ARG A 356 16.35 -32.82 13.75
N GLY A 357 17.03 -33.89 14.18
CA GLY A 357 17.14 -34.25 15.59
C GLY A 357 17.83 -33.16 16.42
N HIS A 358 18.82 -32.48 15.85
CA HIS A 358 19.48 -31.34 16.46
C HIS A 358 18.56 -30.12 16.57
N GLU A 359 17.83 -29.79 15.51
CA GLU A 359 16.80 -28.73 15.50
C GLU A 359 15.69 -29.01 16.54
N GLY A 360 15.15 -30.23 16.57
CA GLY A 360 14.07 -30.60 17.51
C GLY A 360 14.49 -30.55 18.99
N ARG A 361 15.76 -30.85 19.30
CA ARG A 361 16.31 -30.64 20.66
C ARG A 361 16.36 -29.15 21.02
N ALA A 362 16.79 -28.31 20.09
CA ALA A 362 16.82 -26.86 20.30
C ALA A 362 15.40 -26.28 20.43
N ALA A 363 14.43 -26.76 19.66
CA ALA A 363 13.03 -26.35 19.76
C ALA A 363 12.42 -26.63 21.14
N ARG A 364 12.76 -27.78 21.77
CA ARG A 364 12.36 -28.12 23.15
C ARG A 364 12.91 -27.17 24.22
N ILE A 365 14.01 -26.48 23.93
CA ILE A 365 14.58 -25.43 24.80
C ILE A 365 13.88 -24.10 24.51
N TYR A 366 13.69 -23.79 23.24
CA TYR A 366 13.18 -22.50 22.78
C TYR A 366 11.72 -22.24 23.17
N TRP A 367 10.81 -23.18 22.87
CA TRP A 367 9.37 -22.94 23.02
C TRP A 367 8.94 -22.62 24.46
N PRO A 368 9.40 -23.37 25.50
CA PRO A 368 9.08 -23.01 26.88
C PRO A 368 9.65 -21.65 27.30
N ALA A 369 10.86 -21.31 26.84
CA ALA A 369 11.50 -20.04 27.14
C ALA A 369 10.77 -18.85 26.50
N LEU A 370 10.31 -18.99 25.25
CA LEU A 370 9.50 -17.97 24.57
C LEU A 370 8.17 -17.74 25.30
N ALA A 371 7.48 -18.82 25.64
CA ALA A 371 6.17 -18.74 26.29
C ALA A 371 6.24 -18.09 27.68
N ARG A 372 7.34 -18.31 28.41
CA ARG A 372 7.60 -17.65 29.70
C ARG A 372 7.66 -16.13 29.59
N LEU A 373 8.01 -15.59 28.42
CA LEU A 373 8.09 -14.16 28.14
C LEU A 373 6.74 -13.55 27.73
N CYS A 374 5.69 -14.36 27.57
CA CYS A 374 4.36 -13.90 27.20
C CYS A 374 3.48 -13.73 28.44
N THR A 375 3.05 -12.49 28.73
CA THR A 375 2.21 -12.19 29.91
C THR A 375 0.85 -12.87 29.87
N ALA A 376 0.34 -13.14 28.67
CA ALA A 376 -0.98 -13.74 28.43
C ALA A 376 -0.94 -15.28 28.32
N HIS A 377 0.19 -15.94 28.61
CA HIS A 377 0.26 -17.40 28.61
C HIS A 377 0.79 -17.92 29.94
N LYS A 378 0.12 -18.93 30.50
CA LYS A 378 0.53 -19.60 31.74
C LYS A 378 0.68 -21.09 31.48
N GLY A 379 1.80 -21.66 31.91
CA GLY A 379 2.04 -23.11 31.86
C GLY A 379 2.87 -23.57 30.65
N PRO A 380 2.95 -24.90 30.43
CA PRO A 380 3.75 -25.48 29.36
C PRO A 380 3.26 -25.01 27.99
N PHE A 381 4.18 -24.87 27.04
CA PHE A 381 3.88 -24.41 25.70
C PHE A 381 4.63 -25.24 24.67
N LEU A 382 3.87 -25.72 23.69
CA LEU A 382 4.39 -26.28 22.46
C LEU A 382 3.60 -25.66 21.31
N CYS A 383 4.30 -25.24 20.26
CA CYS A 383 3.62 -24.82 19.03
C CYS A 383 3.12 -26.07 18.30
N GLU A 384 1.82 -26.28 18.36
CA GLU A 384 1.12 -27.43 17.77
C GLU A 384 -0.03 -26.98 16.85
N ARG A 385 -0.53 -27.92 16.04
CA ARG A 385 -1.74 -27.74 15.23
C ARG A 385 -2.67 -28.93 15.51
N PRO A 386 -3.93 -28.71 15.94
CA PRO A 386 -4.64 -27.43 16.08
C PRO A 386 -4.15 -26.56 17.26
N ALA A 387 -4.41 -25.25 17.19
CA ALA A 387 -3.99 -24.30 18.22
C ALA A 387 -4.92 -24.34 19.45
N LYS A 388 -4.37 -24.71 20.60
CA LYS A 388 -5.10 -24.80 21.87
C LYS A 388 -4.99 -23.57 22.77
N THR A 389 -4.11 -22.63 22.44
CA THR A 389 -3.89 -21.41 23.23
C THR A 389 -3.87 -20.16 22.34
N PRO A 390 -4.29 -18.99 22.85
CA PRO A 390 -4.26 -17.74 22.09
C PRO A 390 -2.87 -17.41 21.52
N LEU A 391 -1.81 -17.66 22.29
CA LEU A 391 -0.43 -17.49 21.83
C LEU A 391 -0.11 -18.38 20.62
N ASN A 392 -0.48 -19.66 20.66
CA ASN A 392 -0.25 -20.58 19.55
C ASN A 392 -1.10 -20.20 18.32
N ALA A 393 -2.34 -19.77 18.52
CA ALA A 393 -3.19 -19.28 17.44
C ALA A 393 -2.61 -18.04 16.75
N ALA A 394 -2.12 -17.06 17.53
CA ALA A 394 -1.43 -15.88 17.01
C ALA A 394 -0.16 -16.25 16.22
N ILE A 395 0.68 -17.13 16.75
CA ILE A 395 1.90 -17.60 16.06
C ILE A 395 1.55 -18.28 14.75
N ASN A 396 0.55 -19.17 14.74
CA ASN A 396 0.10 -19.85 13.52
C ASN A 396 -0.39 -18.85 12.46
N TYR A 397 -1.17 -17.85 12.84
CA TYR A 397 -1.67 -16.83 11.92
C TYR A 397 -0.54 -15.96 11.34
N LEU A 398 0.38 -15.48 12.17
CA LEU A 398 1.56 -14.72 11.72
C LEU A 398 2.51 -15.57 10.88
N THR A 399 2.65 -16.86 11.19
CA THR A 399 3.42 -17.80 10.37
C THR A 399 2.81 -17.90 8.97
N ALA A 400 1.48 -17.90 8.85
CA ALA A 400 0.81 -17.96 7.57
C ALA A 400 0.98 -16.66 6.76
N LEU A 401 0.93 -15.50 7.40
CA LEU A 401 1.28 -14.20 6.78
C LEU A 401 2.71 -14.21 6.24
N LEU A 402 3.66 -14.61 7.10
CA LEU A 402 5.07 -14.71 6.74
C LEU A 402 5.31 -15.66 5.57
N ALA A 403 4.67 -16.83 5.58
CA ALA A 403 4.79 -17.79 4.48
C ALA A 403 4.34 -17.19 3.14
N ARG A 404 3.28 -16.35 3.12
CA ARG A 404 2.83 -15.67 1.89
C ARG A 404 3.86 -14.67 1.36
N ASP A 405 4.48 -13.88 2.23
CA ASP A 405 5.51 -12.93 1.82
C ASP A 405 6.79 -13.64 1.33
N ILE A 406 7.21 -14.70 2.01
CA ILE A 406 8.34 -15.52 1.59
C ILE A 406 8.06 -16.21 0.26
N ARG A 407 6.84 -16.72 0.06
CA ARG A 407 6.42 -17.30 -1.22
C ARG A 407 6.47 -16.26 -2.35
N ALA A 408 5.97 -15.05 -2.11
CA ALA A 408 6.05 -13.96 -3.08
C ALA A 408 7.50 -13.57 -3.38
N ALA A 409 8.38 -13.52 -2.37
CA ALA A 409 9.80 -13.25 -2.54
C ALA A 409 10.51 -14.33 -3.36
N LEU A 410 10.21 -15.61 -3.12
CA LEU A 410 10.77 -16.73 -3.89
C LEU A 410 10.35 -16.68 -5.36
N ILE A 411 9.05 -16.51 -5.62
CA ILE A 411 8.52 -16.39 -6.99
C ILE A 411 9.12 -15.17 -7.70
N GLY A 412 9.18 -14.02 -7.03
CA GLY A 412 9.80 -12.80 -7.56
C GLY A 412 11.31 -12.91 -7.79
N ALA A 413 11.97 -13.90 -7.19
CA ALA A 413 13.37 -14.24 -7.45
C ALA A 413 13.54 -15.36 -8.50
N GLY A 414 12.44 -15.89 -9.05
CA GLY A 414 12.44 -16.98 -10.04
C GLY A 414 12.59 -18.40 -9.46
N LEU A 415 12.56 -18.55 -8.13
CA LEU A 415 12.68 -19.83 -7.45
C LEU A 415 11.35 -20.59 -7.42
N HIS A 416 11.41 -21.92 -7.47
CA HIS A 416 10.24 -22.76 -7.31
C HIS A 416 9.92 -22.97 -5.82
N PRO A 417 8.69 -22.67 -5.35
CA PRO A 417 8.32 -22.78 -3.93
C PRO A 417 8.42 -24.20 -3.33
N GLY A 418 8.30 -25.23 -4.17
CA GLY A 418 8.29 -26.62 -3.72
C GLY A 418 9.66 -27.28 -3.50
N PHE A 419 10.76 -26.67 -3.97
CA PHE A 419 12.09 -27.29 -3.91
C PHE A 419 12.85 -26.87 -2.64
N GLY A 420 12.50 -27.52 -1.52
CA GLY A 420 13.15 -27.34 -0.21
C GLY A 420 14.34 -28.28 0.04
N VAL A 421 15.26 -27.82 0.88
CA VAL A 421 16.43 -28.55 1.38
C VAL A 421 16.21 -29.17 2.77
N LEU A 422 15.57 -28.48 3.71
CA LEU A 422 15.36 -28.99 5.07
C LEU A 422 13.99 -29.66 5.17
N HIS A 423 12.94 -28.96 4.76
CA HIS A 423 11.60 -29.53 4.64
C HIS A 423 11.51 -30.44 3.41
N GLN A 424 10.74 -31.52 3.52
CA GLN A 424 10.60 -32.48 2.43
C GLN A 424 9.79 -31.86 1.29
N ALA A 425 10.34 -31.91 0.06
CA ALA A 425 9.58 -31.60 -1.14
C ALA A 425 8.45 -32.61 -1.31
N GLN A 426 7.23 -32.12 -1.45
CA GLN A 426 6.01 -32.90 -1.68
C GLN A 426 5.24 -32.25 -2.82
N ASP A 427 4.43 -33.03 -3.54
CA ASP A 427 3.55 -32.49 -4.57
C ASP A 427 2.63 -31.44 -3.98
N ARG A 428 2.54 -30.28 -4.65
CA ARG A 428 1.80 -29.09 -4.18
C ARG A 428 2.29 -28.52 -2.83
N GLY A 429 3.50 -28.91 -2.39
CA GLY A 429 4.13 -28.40 -1.17
C GLY A 429 4.91 -27.11 -1.40
N ASP A 430 5.07 -26.33 -0.33
CA ASP A 430 5.82 -25.07 -0.28
C ASP A 430 7.11 -25.23 0.54
N ALA A 431 7.85 -26.34 0.34
CA ALA A 431 9.00 -26.69 1.17
C ALA A 431 10.10 -25.61 1.21
N ALA A 432 10.38 -24.95 0.07
CA ALA A 432 11.35 -23.85 0.00
C ALA A 432 10.87 -22.61 0.77
N VAL A 433 9.55 -22.38 0.80
CA VAL A 433 8.94 -21.30 1.59
C VAL A 433 9.23 -21.52 3.07
N TYR A 434 8.97 -22.74 3.56
CA TYR A 434 9.22 -23.06 4.97
C TYR A 434 10.70 -22.98 5.34
N ASP A 435 11.59 -23.39 4.43
CA ASP A 435 13.04 -23.28 4.62
C ASP A 435 13.52 -21.83 4.75
N LEU A 436 13.15 -20.97 3.80
CA LEU A 436 13.59 -19.57 3.81
C LEU A 436 12.91 -18.76 4.93
N MET A 437 11.67 -19.13 5.27
CA MET A 437 10.91 -18.53 6.37
C MET A 437 11.63 -18.65 7.72
N GLU A 438 12.41 -19.71 7.95
CA GLU A 438 13.12 -19.92 9.22
C GLU A 438 14.10 -18.78 9.57
N VAL A 439 14.60 -18.05 8.56
CA VAL A 439 15.43 -16.86 8.75
C VAL A 439 14.66 -15.74 9.48
N PHE A 440 13.36 -15.63 9.25
CA PHE A 440 12.54 -14.51 9.73
C PHE A 440 11.54 -14.88 10.83
N ARG A 441 11.22 -16.17 10.96
CA ARG A 441 10.15 -16.71 11.81
C ARG A 441 10.23 -16.28 13.27
N ALA A 442 11.44 -16.30 13.83
CA ALA A 442 11.68 -15.87 15.22
C ALA A 442 11.26 -14.42 15.47
N THR A 443 11.47 -13.53 14.50
CA THR A 443 11.21 -12.09 14.64
C THR A 443 9.78 -11.73 14.27
N LEU A 444 9.30 -12.22 13.12
CA LEU A 444 8.04 -11.76 12.50
C LEU A 444 6.82 -12.63 12.84
N SER A 445 7.03 -13.79 13.46
CA SER A 445 5.94 -14.64 13.93
C SER A 445 6.02 -14.84 15.45
N GLU A 446 7.06 -15.55 15.90
CA GLU A 446 7.15 -16.06 17.26
C GLU A 446 7.29 -14.93 18.29
N GLY A 447 8.35 -14.12 18.13
CA GLY A 447 8.62 -12.99 19.00
C GLY A 447 7.68 -11.80 18.79
N LEU A 448 7.04 -11.69 17.63
CA LEU A 448 6.03 -10.66 17.36
C LEU A 448 4.74 -10.97 18.14
N ALA A 449 4.26 -12.22 18.11
CA ALA A 449 3.09 -12.64 18.88
C ALA A 449 3.24 -12.29 20.37
N VAL A 450 4.37 -12.65 20.98
CA VAL A 450 4.69 -12.31 22.37
C VAL A 450 4.66 -10.80 22.60
N SER A 451 5.23 -10.01 21.68
CA SER A 451 5.28 -8.55 21.81
C SER A 451 3.88 -7.93 21.76
N LEU A 452 2.99 -8.45 20.92
CA LEU A 452 1.62 -7.95 20.78
C LEU A 452 0.77 -8.24 22.03
N PHE A 453 0.93 -9.42 22.65
CA PHE A 453 0.31 -9.72 23.95
C PHE A 453 0.87 -8.85 25.07
N ASN A 454 2.20 -8.71 25.16
CA ASN A 454 2.83 -7.92 26.23
C ASN A 454 2.47 -6.43 26.13
N ARG A 455 2.24 -5.91 24.92
CA ARG A 455 1.76 -4.54 24.67
C ARG A 455 0.23 -4.39 24.77
N ARG A 456 -0.49 -5.46 25.13
CA ARG A 456 -1.97 -5.50 25.22
C ARG A 456 -2.71 -5.14 23.92
N ARG A 457 -2.02 -5.23 22.78
CA ARG A 457 -2.65 -5.13 21.44
C ARG A 457 -3.42 -6.40 21.10
N LEU A 458 -2.99 -7.53 21.63
CA LEU A 458 -3.74 -8.78 21.63
C LEU A 458 -4.20 -9.12 23.05
N ARG A 459 -5.40 -9.68 23.14
CA ARG A 459 -6.06 -10.08 24.38
C ARG A 459 -6.75 -11.42 24.16
N GLU A 460 -6.95 -12.18 25.23
CA GLU A 460 -7.61 -13.50 25.16
C GLU A 460 -9.03 -13.40 24.60
N GLU A 461 -9.76 -12.31 24.90
CA GLU A 461 -11.11 -12.01 24.38
C GLU A 461 -11.21 -11.90 22.85
N MET A 462 -10.08 -11.77 22.16
CA MET A 462 -10.02 -11.73 20.69
C MET A 462 -9.99 -13.12 20.04
N PHE A 463 -10.06 -14.16 20.86
CA PHE A 463 -10.05 -15.56 20.46
C PHE A 463 -11.26 -16.25 21.08
N GLU A 464 -11.91 -17.12 20.31
CA GLU A 464 -13.04 -17.91 20.81
C GLU A 464 -12.81 -19.42 20.56
N PRO A 465 -13.32 -20.30 21.41
CA PRO A 465 -13.28 -21.74 21.16
C PRO A 465 -14.08 -22.13 19.91
N GLN A 466 -13.48 -22.94 19.05
CA GLN A 466 -14.14 -23.57 17.90
C GLN A 466 -13.69 -25.03 17.81
N GLY A 467 -14.51 -25.93 18.36
CA GLY A 467 -14.17 -27.35 18.50
C GLY A 467 -12.88 -27.53 19.31
N ASP A 468 -11.93 -28.28 18.77
CA ASP A 468 -10.60 -28.52 19.37
C ASP A 468 -9.57 -27.41 19.07
N SER A 469 -10.03 -26.27 18.54
CA SER A 469 -9.17 -25.16 18.12
C SER A 469 -9.70 -23.81 18.60
N LEU A 470 -8.91 -22.76 18.39
CA LEU A 470 -9.32 -21.38 18.63
C LEU A 470 -9.58 -20.65 17.31
N ARG A 471 -10.73 -20.01 17.18
CA ARG A 471 -11.05 -19.07 16.11
C ARG A 471 -10.57 -17.68 16.50
N LEU A 472 -9.89 -17.01 15.57
CA LEU A 472 -9.43 -15.64 15.72
C LEU A 472 -10.50 -14.66 15.23
N LEU A 473 -10.94 -13.77 16.11
CA LEU A 473 -11.97 -12.77 15.79
C LEU A 473 -11.41 -11.63 14.94
N THR A 474 -12.29 -10.84 14.31
CA THR A 474 -11.91 -9.69 13.47
C THR A 474 -10.99 -8.69 14.18
N PRO A 475 -11.24 -8.28 15.45
CA PRO A 475 -10.31 -7.39 16.17
C PRO A 475 -8.91 -7.99 16.33
N GLY A 476 -8.82 -9.29 16.63
CA GLY A 476 -7.55 -10.01 16.72
C GLY A 476 -6.83 -10.12 15.37
N ARG A 477 -7.56 -10.37 14.28
CA ARG A 477 -7.02 -10.37 12.90
C ARG A 477 -6.44 -9.00 12.55
N ARG A 478 -7.18 -7.91 12.78
CA ARG A 478 -6.68 -6.54 12.55
C ARG A 478 -5.43 -6.26 13.36
N ALA A 479 -5.42 -6.56 14.66
CA ALA A 479 -4.25 -6.35 15.52
C ALA A 479 -3.01 -7.12 15.06
N LEU A 480 -3.16 -8.38 14.60
CA LEU A 480 -2.06 -9.18 14.05
C LEU A 480 -1.55 -8.62 12.72
N ILE A 481 -2.44 -8.28 11.79
CA ILE A 481 -2.07 -7.75 10.48
C ILE A 481 -1.33 -6.42 10.65
N THR A 482 -1.89 -5.48 11.41
CA THR A 482 -1.26 -4.18 11.66
C THR A 482 0.11 -4.34 12.32
N GLY A 483 0.21 -5.19 13.36
CA GLY A 483 1.48 -5.44 14.03
C GLY A 483 2.53 -6.12 13.13
N TYR A 484 2.10 -6.92 12.15
CA TYR A 484 2.96 -7.57 11.17
C TYR A 484 3.47 -6.58 10.11
N GLU A 485 2.61 -5.74 9.55
CA GLU A 485 3.01 -4.69 8.60
C GLU A 485 3.99 -3.69 9.24
N GLU A 486 3.68 -3.19 10.45
CA GLU A 486 4.60 -2.32 11.20
C GLU A 486 5.96 -3.00 11.44
N ALA A 487 5.95 -4.32 11.68
CA ALA A 487 7.20 -5.06 11.87
C ALA A 487 7.99 -5.16 10.57
N LEU A 488 7.33 -5.28 9.41
CA LEU A 488 7.97 -5.34 8.10
C LEU A 488 8.56 -4.01 7.63
N GLU A 489 7.99 -2.89 8.06
CA GLU A 489 8.50 -1.54 7.77
C GLU A 489 9.79 -1.22 8.53
N ARG A 490 10.14 -2.01 9.55
CA ARG A 490 11.40 -1.82 10.29
C ARG A 490 12.59 -1.96 9.36
N VAL A 491 13.37 -0.88 9.29
CA VAL A 491 14.60 -0.81 8.51
C VAL A 491 15.76 -1.43 9.30
N ILE A 492 16.36 -2.49 8.76
CA ILE A 492 17.55 -3.14 9.31
C ILE A 492 18.66 -3.20 8.26
N ARG A 493 19.88 -3.52 8.70
CA ARG A 493 21.02 -3.69 7.80
C ARG A 493 20.95 -5.07 7.13
N SER A 494 20.93 -5.07 5.80
CA SER A 494 20.95 -6.29 4.98
C SER A 494 22.31 -6.98 5.09
N SER A 495 22.30 -8.28 5.39
CA SER A 495 23.49 -9.13 5.35
C SER A 495 23.98 -9.35 3.90
N GLN A 496 23.14 -9.11 2.90
CA GLN A 496 23.48 -9.28 1.48
C GLN A 496 24.18 -8.04 0.90
N THR A 497 23.61 -6.87 1.14
CA THR A 497 24.05 -5.61 0.48
C THR A 497 24.83 -4.69 1.42
N GLY A 498 24.77 -4.92 2.74
CA GLY A 498 25.33 -4.04 3.76
C GLY A 498 24.56 -2.72 3.95
N GLN A 499 23.55 -2.46 3.11
CA GLN A 499 22.69 -1.28 3.15
C GLN A 499 21.49 -1.47 4.08
N ARG A 500 20.77 -0.37 4.37
CA ARG A 500 19.60 -0.36 5.25
C ARG A 500 18.33 -0.47 4.43
N HIS A 501 17.55 -1.52 4.67
CA HIS A 501 16.33 -1.83 3.93
C HIS A 501 15.21 -2.27 4.89
N ALA A 502 13.95 -2.04 4.51
CA ALA A 502 12.81 -2.64 5.19
C ALA A 502 12.90 -4.17 5.14
N LEU A 503 12.34 -4.84 6.15
CA LEU A 503 12.36 -6.29 6.24
C LEU A 503 11.71 -6.97 5.03
N ARG A 504 10.64 -6.39 4.47
CA ARG A 504 10.00 -6.92 3.25
C ARG A 504 10.97 -6.92 2.05
N ARG A 505 11.79 -5.88 1.90
CA ARG A 505 12.84 -5.84 0.86
C ARG A 505 13.93 -6.87 1.12
N ILE A 506 14.31 -7.04 2.39
CA ILE A 506 15.31 -8.04 2.78
C ILE A 506 14.84 -9.47 2.47
N MET A 507 13.55 -9.78 2.59
CA MET A 507 13.03 -11.09 2.16
C MET A 507 13.30 -11.36 0.68
N LEU A 508 13.12 -10.36 -0.19
CA LEU A 508 13.44 -10.47 -1.62
C LEU A 508 14.95 -10.59 -1.85
N GLU A 509 15.77 -9.88 -1.07
CA GLU A 509 17.23 -10.00 -1.13
C GLU A 509 17.72 -11.39 -0.72
N GLU A 510 17.14 -11.97 0.33
CA GLU A 510 17.40 -13.34 0.77
C GLU A 510 17.00 -14.36 -0.31
N ALA A 511 15.83 -14.21 -0.91
CA ALA A 511 15.39 -15.06 -2.01
C ALA A 511 16.32 -14.95 -3.23
N ARG A 512 16.75 -13.73 -3.59
CA ARG A 512 17.73 -13.50 -4.67
C ARG A 512 19.11 -14.07 -4.33
N ALA A 513 19.54 -14.01 -3.08
CA ALA A 513 20.79 -14.61 -2.63
C ALA A 513 20.74 -16.13 -2.74
N LEU A 514 19.62 -16.74 -2.33
CA LEU A 514 19.39 -18.17 -2.53
C LEU A 514 19.38 -18.55 -4.02
N ALA A 515 18.78 -17.73 -4.88
CA ALA A 515 18.79 -17.94 -6.33
C ALA A 515 20.20 -17.91 -6.92
N ARG A 516 21.04 -16.95 -6.51
CA ARG A 516 22.47 -16.90 -6.92
C ARG A 516 23.22 -18.15 -6.45
N HIS A 517 23.00 -18.58 -5.21
CA HIS A 517 23.60 -19.80 -4.68
C HIS A 517 23.16 -21.05 -5.47
N CYS A 518 21.89 -21.17 -5.84
CA CYS A 518 21.41 -22.29 -6.65
C CYS A 518 22.10 -22.37 -8.02
N ARG A 519 22.38 -21.22 -8.66
CA ARG A 519 23.10 -21.18 -9.95
C ARG A 519 24.57 -21.57 -9.81
N SER A 520 25.20 -21.24 -8.69
CA SER A 520 26.64 -21.44 -8.51
C SER A 520 26.97 -21.82 -7.05
N PRO A 521 26.60 -23.04 -6.60
CA PRO A 521 26.65 -23.40 -5.18
C PRO A 521 28.07 -23.49 -4.61
N GLU A 522 29.07 -23.70 -5.47
CA GLU A 522 30.48 -23.86 -5.07
C GLU A 522 31.21 -22.53 -4.90
N THR A 523 30.82 -21.50 -5.66
CA THR A 523 31.53 -20.21 -5.71
C THR A 523 30.75 -19.09 -5.02
N VAL A 524 29.43 -19.22 -4.88
CA VAL A 524 28.57 -18.20 -4.28
C VAL A 524 27.86 -18.80 -3.07
N PRO A 525 28.41 -18.69 -1.84
CA PRO A 525 27.75 -19.21 -0.65
C PRO A 525 26.50 -18.39 -0.32
N TYR A 526 25.43 -19.07 0.11
CA TYR A 526 24.27 -18.41 0.70
C TYR A 526 24.57 -18.04 2.17
N LEU A 527 24.47 -16.75 2.47
CA LEU A 527 24.72 -16.20 3.80
C LEU A 527 23.39 -15.64 4.34
N PRO A 528 22.69 -16.32 5.26
CA PRO A 528 21.36 -15.92 5.69
C PRO A 528 21.38 -14.64 6.51
N GLN A 529 20.30 -13.85 6.45
CA GLN A 529 20.12 -12.69 7.31
C GLN A 529 20.15 -13.10 8.80
N LEU A 530 21.07 -12.51 9.56
CA LEU A 530 21.13 -12.66 11.00
C LEU A 530 20.62 -11.40 11.70
N GLN A 531 20.03 -11.60 12.86
CA GLN A 531 19.60 -10.53 13.74
C GLN A 531 20.75 -10.19 14.70
N ASP A 532 21.46 -9.10 14.44
CA ASP A 532 22.42 -8.53 15.38
C ASP A 532 21.70 -7.54 16.30
N TYR A 533 21.66 -7.85 17.60
CA TYR A 533 20.93 -7.07 18.62
C TYR A 533 21.80 -6.68 19.80
#